data_AF-A0A2M7CSF5-F1
#
_entry.id   AF-A0A2M7CSF5-F1
#
_cell.length_a   1.000
_cell.length_b   1.000
_cell.length_c   1.000
_cell.angle_alpha   90.00
_cell.angle_beta   90.00
_cell.angle_gamma   90.00
#
_symmetry.space_group_name_H-M   'P 1'
#
loop_
_entity.id
_entity.type
_entity.pdbx_description
1 polymer ?
#
loop_
_entity_poly.entity_id
_entity_poly.type
_entity_poly.pdbx_seq_one_letter_code
_entity_poly.pdbx_strand_id
1 'polypeptide(L)'
;MKWLSLLSRPAHESADPKKRAHAIEHENSAELIQRLPDFARHDRDATVRMNALRRIDDLSLLADRARLDASAEVRALAQSRLRQLLLDSTTAMVQRQRQVRVLDDPALLEEVARQAAETDLRRAAMERIQRPGLIFERCLKDPDPVLRAELLDRIEEPAQ
;
A
#
# COMPACT_ATOMS: atom_id res chain seq x y z
N MET A 1 -5.66 -51.93 -12.09
CA MET A 1 -5.63 -50.68 -12.88
C MET A 1 -5.23 -49.53 -11.96
N LYS A 2 -3.96 -49.14 -12.00
CA LYS A 2 -3.51 -47.84 -11.47
C LYS A 2 -3.61 -46.84 -12.65
N TRP A 3 -3.52 -45.54 -12.37
CA TRP A 3 -3.26 -44.41 -13.30
C TRP A 3 -4.44 -43.64 -13.95
N LEU A 4 -5.41 -43.20 -13.15
CA LEU A 4 -5.99 -41.88 -13.37
C LEU A 4 -5.90 -41.12 -12.05
N SER A 5 -4.78 -40.40 -11.88
CA SER A 5 -4.64 -39.41 -10.82
C SER A 5 -5.77 -38.40 -10.96
N LEU A 6 -6.76 -38.52 -10.09
CA LEU A 6 -7.70 -37.45 -9.75
C LEU A 6 -6.89 -36.32 -9.07
N LEU A 7 -6.06 -35.63 -9.84
CA LEU A 7 -5.54 -34.32 -9.44
C LEU A 7 -6.72 -33.36 -9.62
N SER A 8 -7.58 -33.30 -8.61
CA SER A 8 -8.57 -32.23 -8.51
C SER A 8 -7.82 -30.90 -8.59
N ARG A 9 -8.23 -30.02 -9.49
CA ARG A 9 -7.65 -28.68 -9.59
C ARG A 9 -7.69 -28.00 -8.22
N PRO A 10 -6.64 -27.25 -7.83
CA PRO A 10 -6.63 -26.51 -6.58
C PRO A 10 -7.88 -25.63 -6.44
N ALA A 11 -8.37 -25.43 -5.21
CA ALA A 11 -9.60 -24.70 -4.97
C ALA A 11 -9.53 -23.23 -5.42
N HIS A 12 -8.33 -22.63 -5.41
CA HIS A 12 -8.04 -21.30 -5.95
C HIS A 12 -8.13 -21.20 -7.48
N GLU A 13 -8.27 -22.33 -8.20
CA GLU A 13 -8.54 -22.38 -9.66
C GLU A 13 -9.98 -22.74 -10.00
N SER A 14 -10.85 -22.89 -9.00
CA SER A 14 -12.27 -23.21 -9.19
C SER A 14 -12.98 -22.17 -10.05
N ALA A 15 -13.94 -22.58 -10.88
CA ALA A 15 -14.82 -21.64 -11.58
C ALA A 15 -15.71 -20.85 -10.61
N ASP A 16 -16.06 -21.44 -9.47
CA ASP A 16 -16.84 -20.79 -8.40
C ASP A 16 -15.96 -19.77 -7.63
N PRO A 17 -16.29 -18.46 -7.69
CA PRO A 17 -15.53 -17.42 -6.99
C PRO A 17 -15.53 -17.57 -5.47
N LYS A 18 -16.57 -18.15 -4.87
CA LYS A 18 -16.62 -18.35 -3.41
C LYS A 18 -15.58 -19.37 -2.97
N LYS A 19 -15.41 -20.46 -3.74
CA LYS A 19 -14.35 -21.45 -3.51
C LYS A 19 -12.96 -20.83 -3.68
N ARG A 20 -12.76 -20.01 -4.72
CA ARG A 20 -11.48 -19.30 -4.92
C ARG A 20 -11.19 -18.34 -3.77
N ALA A 21 -12.16 -17.52 -3.38
CA ALA A 21 -12.02 -16.55 -2.30
C ALA A 21 -11.68 -17.25 -0.98
N HIS A 22 -12.38 -18.34 -0.65
CA HIS A 22 -12.11 -19.13 0.54
C HIS A 22 -10.70 -19.75 0.50
N ALA A 23 -10.28 -20.31 -0.63
CA ALA A 23 -8.93 -20.85 -0.80
C ALA A 23 -7.85 -19.77 -0.61
N ILE A 24 -8.03 -18.61 -1.26
CA ILE A 24 -7.12 -17.46 -1.16
C ILE A 24 -7.06 -16.89 0.25
N GLU A 25 -8.08 -17.08 1.09
CA GLU A 25 -8.06 -16.62 2.47
C GLU A 25 -7.34 -17.58 3.42
N HIS A 26 -7.48 -18.89 3.22
CA HIS A 26 -7.08 -19.90 4.23
C HIS A 26 -5.89 -20.77 3.83
N GLU A 27 -5.60 -20.92 2.54
CA GLU A 27 -4.50 -21.77 2.08
C GLU A 27 -3.15 -21.02 2.08
N ASN A 28 -2.07 -21.73 2.42
CA ASN A 28 -0.73 -21.18 2.56
C ASN A 28 0.33 -21.92 1.71
N SER A 29 -0.09 -22.55 0.61
CA SER A 29 0.87 -23.16 -0.31
C SER A 29 1.76 -22.07 -0.94
N ALA A 30 3.05 -22.37 -1.14
CA ALA A 30 3.99 -21.44 -1.76
C ALA A 30 3.53 -21.00 -3.16
N GLU A 31 2.94 -21.93 -3.92
CA GLU A 31 2.35 -21.67 -5.24
C GLU A 31 1.22 -20.63 -5.16
N LEU A 32 0.28 -20.79 -4.21
CA LEU A 32 -0.81 -19.82 -4.04
C LEU A 32 -0.27 -18.44 -3.66
N ILE A 33 0.67 -18.40 -2.71
CA ILE A 33 1.28 -17.14 -2.26
C ILE A 33 1.93 -16.39 -3.43
N GLN A 34 2.67 -17.10 -4.28
CA GLN A 34 3.28 -16.52 -5.48
C GLN A 34 2.25 -15.97 -6.48
N ARG A 35 1.03 -16.53 -6.51
CA ARG A 35 -0.05 -16.13 -7.42
C ARG A 35 -0.98 -15.07 -6.85
N LEU A 36 -0.86 -14.69 -5.58
CA LEU A 36 -1.70 -13.63 -4.98
C LEU A 36 -1.72 -12.34 -5.82
N PRO A 37 -0.59 -11.84 -6.38
CA PRO A 37 -0.61 -10.67 -7.24
C PRO A 37 -1.52 -10.84 -8.47
N ASP A 38 -1.55 -12.02 -9.09
CA ASP A 38 -2.40 -12.27 -10.25
C ASP A 38 -3.88 -12.26 -9.88
N PHE A 39 -4.25 -12.86 -8.75
CA PHE A 39 -5.62 -12.81 -8.24
C PHE A 39 -6.04 -11.37 -7.93
N ALA A 40 -5.20 -10.61 -7.22
CA ALA A 40 -5.45 -9.21 -6.91
C ALA A 40 -5.55 -8.33 -8.16
N ARG A 41 -4.84 -8.66 -9.25
CA ARG A 41 -4.86 -7.89 -10.51
C ARG A 41 -6.03 -8.26 -11.41
N HIS A 42 -6.35 -9.54 -11.53
CA HIS A 42 -7.09 -10.05 -12.69
C HIS A 42 -8.31 -10.90 -12.35
N ASP A 43 -8.55 -11.29 -11.09
CA ASP A 43 -9.75 -12.08 -10.80
C ASP A 43 -11.01 -11.26 -11.11
N ARG A 44 -11.96 -11.90 -11.78
CA ARG A 44 -13.23 -11.28 -12.20
C ARG A 44 -14.09 -10.91 -11.00
N ASP A 45 -13.96 -11.63 -9.88
CA ASP A 45 -14.73 -11.42 -8.67
C ASP A 45 -14.01 -10.48 -7.70
N ALA A 46 -14.71 -9.43 -7.26
CA ALA A 46 -14.15 -8.43 -6.35
C ALA A 46 -13.74 -9.02 -4.99
N THR A 47 -14.50 -9.99 -4.47
CA THR A 47 -14.20 -10.65 -3.18
C THR A 47 -12.88 -11.40 -3.27
N VAL A 48 -12.64 -12.08 -4.40
CA VAL A 48 -11.36 -12.76 -4.63
C VAL A 48 -10.20 -11.77 -4.65
N ARG A 49 -10.34 -10.65 -5.39
CA ARG A 49 -9.32 -9.59 -5.41
C ARG A 49 -9.07 -9.03 -4.02
N MET A 50 -10.12 -8.78 -3.23
CA MET A 50 -10.00 -8.30 -1.85
C MET A 50 -9.26 -9.29 -0.95
N ASN A 51 -9.61 -10.58 -1.01
CA ASN A 51 -8.95 -11.62 -0.21
C ASN A 51 -7.45 -11.71 -0.56
N ALA A 52 -7.10 -11.57 -1.84
CA ALA A 52 -5.69 -11.52 -2.25
C ALA A 52 -4.98 -10.28 -1.70
N LEU A 53 -5.58 -9.09 -1.83
CA LEU A 53 -5.00 -7.84 -1.32
C LEU A 53 -4.83 -7.80 0.20
N ARG A 54 -5.64 -8.55 0.97
CA ARG A 54 -5.45 -8.66 2.42
C ARG A 54 -4.11 -9.31 2.80
N ARG A 55 -3.52 -10.07 1.88
CA ARG A 55 -2.32 -10.92 2.08
C ARG A 55 -1.09 -10.44 1.31
N ILE A 56 -1.15 -9.26 0.68
CA ILE A 56 -0.07 -8.72 -0.15
C ILE A 56 0.49 -7.47 0.53
N ASP A 57 1.82 -7.41 0.63
CA ASP A 57 2.56 -6.25 1.13
C ASP A 57 3.27 -5.46 0.01
N ASP A 58 2.98 -5.77 -1.25
CA ASP A 58 3.43 -5.01 -2.42
C ASP A 58 2.72 -3.64 -2.46
N LEU A 59 3.41 -2.61 -1.95
CA LEU A 59 2.93 -1.24 -1.90
C LEU A 59 2.54 -0.68 -3.28
N SER A 60 3.26 -1.06 -4.34
CA SER A 60 2.99 -0.56 -5.69
C SER A 60 1.72 -1.19 -6.27
N LEU A 61 1.52 -2.50 -6.05
CA LEU A 61 0.25 -3.16 -6.40
C LEU A 61 -0.92 -2.59 -5.58
N LEU A 62 -0.74 -2.33 -4.29
CA LEU A 62 -1.78 -1.71 -3.46
C LEU A 62 -2.13 -0.30 -3.96
N ALA A 63 -1.15 0.52 -4.31
CA ALA A 63 -1.39 1.84 -4.90
C ALA A 63 -2.11 1.74 -6.25
N ASP A 64 -1.71 0.81 -7.11
CA ASP A 64 -2.39 0.55 -8.38
C ASP A 64 -3.85 0.14 -8.18
N ARG A 65 -4.15 -0.71 -7.19
CA ARG A 65 -5.53 -1.12 -6.89
C ARG A 65 -6.35 -0.05 -6.22
N ALA A 66 -5.75 0.75 -5.34
CA ALA A 66 -6.42 1.90 -4.73
C ALA A 66 -6.91 2.91 -5.78
N ARG A 67 -6.12 3.11 -6.85
CA ARG A 67 -6.44 4.07 -7.91
C ARG A 67 -7.34 3.49 -9.02
N LEU A 68 -7.07 2.26 -9.46
CA LEU A 68 -7.57 1.78 -10.76
C LEU A 68 -8.54 0.59 -10.68
N ASP A 69 -8.77 -0.02 -9.51
CA ASP A 69 -9.71 -1.15 -9.46
C ASP A 69 -11.13 -0.71 -9.82
N ALA A 70 -11.86 -1.54 -10.57
CA ALA A 70 -13.24 -1.25 -10.97
C ALA A 70 -14.20 -1.19 -9.76
N SER A 71 -13.97 -2.00 -8.73
CA SER A 71 -14.79 -2.01 -7.52
C SER A 71 -14.34 -0.95 -6.52
N ALA A 72 -15.28 -0.12 -6.06
CA ALA A 72 -15.02 0.87 -5.02
C ALA A 72 -14.57 0.23 -3.69
N GLU A 73 -15.09 -0.96 -3.37
CA GLU A 73 -14.74 -1.69 -2.15
C GLU A 73 -13.28 -2.20 -2.21
N VAL A 74 -12.85 -2.66 -3.39
CA VAL A 74 -11.45 -3.06 -3.62
C VAL A 74 -10.53 -1.85 -3.52
N ARG A 75 -10.92 -0.71 -4.13
CA ARG A 75 -10.15 0.54 -4.02
C ARG A 75 -9.98 0.97 -2.56
N ALA A 76 -11.07 0.97 -1.79
CA ALA A 76 -11.06 1.36 -0.38
C ALA A 76 -10.19 0.42 0.47
N LEU A 77 -10.28 -0.90 0.26
CA LEU A 77 -9.44 -1.87 0.96
C LEU A 77 -7.96 -1.67 0.61
N ALA A 78 -7.64 -1.49 -0.67
CA ALA A 78 -6.28 -1.26 -1.14
C ALA A 78 -5.68 0.02 -0.55
N GLN A 79 -6.46 1.11 -0.50
CA GLN A 79 -6.04 2.38 0.11
C GLN A 79 -5.78 2.20 1.62
N SER A 80 -6.67 1.50 2.33
CA SER A 80 -6.50 1.22 3.77
C SER A 80 -5.24 0.40 4.06
N ARG A 81 -4.99 -0.65 3.27
CA ARG A 81 -3.79 -1.49 3.37
C ARG A 81 -2.52 -0.70 3.05
N LEU A 82 -2.53 0.08 1.97
CA LEU A 82 -1.41 0.95 1.59
C LEU A 82 -1.05 1.91 2.72
N ARG A 83 -2.05 2.60 3.27
CA ARG A 83 -1.88 3.51 4.41
C ARG A 83 -1.28 2.79 5.61
N GLN A 84 -1.81 1.62 5.97
CA GLN A 84 -1.28 0.84 7.08
C GLN A 84 0.20 0.52 6.87
N LEU A 85 0.58 -0.03 5.72
CA LEU A 85 1.95 -0.44 5.47
C LEU A 85 2.92 0.74 5.33
N LEU A 86 2.46 1.91 4.87
CA LEU A 86 3.31 3.12 4.86
C LEU A 86 3.61 3.65 6.26
N LEU A 87 2.70 3.43 7.22
CA LEU A 87 2.84 3.88 8.61
C LEU A 87 3.41 2.80 9.54
N ASP A 88 3.55 1.57 9.07
CA ASP A 88 4.10 0.45 9.82
C ASP A 88 5.63 0.43 9.74
N SER A 89 6.30 0.69 10.86
CA SER A 89 7.76 0.70 10.95
C SER A 89 8.39 -0.69 10.76
N THR A 90 7.61 -1.77 10.85
CA THR A 90 8.07 -3.13 10.56
C THR A 90 8.15 -3.41 9.06
N THR A 91 7.43 -2.63 8.23
CA THR A 91 7.57 -2.68 6.77
C THR A 91 8.88 -2.02 6.35
N ALA A 92 9.62 -2.65 5.43
CA ALA A 92 10.95 -2.21 5.04
C ALA A 92 10.98 -0.73 4.61
N MET A 93 11.80 0.07 5.29
CA MET A 93 11.89 1.52 5.08
C MET A 93 12.14 1.89 3.61
N VAL A 94 13.01 1.14 2.91
CA VAL A 94 13.33 1.37 1.49
C VAL A 94 12.09 1.24 0.60
N GLN A 95 11.20 0.28 0.87
CA GLN A 95 9.97 0.11 0.10
C GLN A 95 9.00 1.26 0.36
N ARG A 96 8.82 1.66 1.63
CA ARG A 96 7.97 2.80 2.02
C ARG A 96 8.46 4.10 1.38
N GLN A 97 9.76 4.40 1.44
CA GLN A 97 10.35 5.58 0.81
C GLN A 97 10.16 5.59 -0.70
N ARG A 98 10.41 4.46 -1.39
CA ARG A 98 10.18 4.33 -2.83
C ARG A 98 8.73 4.64 -3.18
N GLN A 99 7.79 4.10 -2.42
CA GLN A 99 6.37 4.36 -2.65
C GLN A 99 5.99 5.82 -2.38
N VAL A 100 6.46 6.42 -1.29
CA VAL A 100 6.22 7.84 -0.96
C VAL A 100 6.71 8.77 -2.07
N ARG A 101 7.81 8.44 -2.76
CA ARG A 101 8.34 9.24 -3.88
C ARG A 101 7.45 9.26 -5.12
N VAL A 102 6.58 8.26 -5.30
CA VAL A 102 5.69 8.13 -6.48
C VAL A 102 4.20 8.15 -6.14
N LEU A 103 3.84 8.15 -4.85
CA LEU A 103 2.47 8.21 -4.35
C LEU A 103 1.71 9.41 -4.92
N ASP A 104 0.56 9.17 -5.52
CA ASP A 104 -0.33 10.20 -6.08
C ASP A 104 -1.62 10.28 -5.26
N ASP A 105 -1.44 10.53 -3.96
CA ASP A 105 -2.51 10.72 -2.98
C ASP A 105 -2.03 11.79 -2.00
N PRO A 106 -2.40 13.08 -2.22
CA PRO A 106 -1.97 14.17 -1.36
C PRO A 106 -2.37 13.97 0.10
N ALA A 107 -3.57 13.44 0.38
CA ALA A 107 -4.04 13.24 1.74
C ALA A 107 -3.17 12.19 2.46
N LEU A 108 -2.86 11.08 1.79
CA LEU A 108 -2.00 10.05 2.35
C LEU A 108 -0.55 10.54 2.51
N LEU A 109 -0.03 11.38 1.61
CA LEU A 109 1.26 12.05 1.81
C LEU A 109 1.26 12.90 3.06
N GLU A 110 0.20 13.69 3.30
CA GLU A 110 0.10 14.49 4.52
C GLU A 110 0.02 13.61 5.79
N GLU A 111 -0.64 12.45 5.73
CA GLU A 111 -0.67 11.50 6.85
C GLU A 111 0.72 10.95 7.16
N VAL A 112 1.47 10.52 6.13
CA VAL A 112 2.86 10.05 6.27
C VAL A 112 3.73 11.14 6.88
N ALA A 113 3.63 12.38 6.39
CA ALA A 113 4.38 13.53 6.93
C ALA A 113 4.08 13.83 8.41
N ARG A 114 2.87 13.51 8.88
CA ARG A 114 2.49 13.73 10.29
C ARG A 114 2.86 12.56 11.20
N GLN A 115 2.71 11.33 10.72
CA GLN A 115 2.59 10.14 11.58
C GLN A 115 3.72 9.13 11.41
N ALA A 116 4.50 9.17 10.32
CA ALA A 116 5.57 8.19 10.14
C ALA A 116 6.60 8.26 11.27
N ALA A 117 6.99 7.10 11.78
CA ALA A 117 7.90 6.98 12.91
C ALA A 117 9.29 7.54 12.57
N GLU A 118 9.79 7.23 11.38
CA GLU A 118 11.11 7.61 10.91
C GLU A 118 11.11 9.03 10.30
N THR A 119 12.03 9.88 10.76
CA THR A 119 12.20 11.23 10.20
C THR A 119 12.41 11.20 8.69
N ASP A 120 13.23 10.27 8.19
CA ASP A 120 13.52 10.18 6.75
C ASP A 120 12.28 9.90 5.90
N LEU A 121 11.25 9.24 6.46
CA LEU A 121 9.99 9.02 5.73
C LEU A 121 9.11 10.27 5.78
N ARG A 122 9.04 10.97 6.93
CA ARG A 122 8.35 12.26 7.05
C ARG A 122 8.96 13.28 6.11
N ARG A 123 10.29 13.38 6.06
CA ARG A 123 11.07 14.21 5.14
C ARG A 123 10.73 13.91 3.68
N ALA A 124 10.78 12.64 3.27
CA ALA A 124 10.44 12.25 1.90
C ALA A 124 8.99 12.64 1.50
N ALA A 125 8.04 12.61 2.45
CA ALA A 125 6.70 13.10 2.21
C ALA A 125 6.66 14.65 2.11
N MET A 126 7.38 15.35 3.00
CA MET A 126 7.45 16.81 3.01
C MET A 126 8.08 17.40 1.74
N GLU A 127 9.07 16.72 1.15
CA GLU A 127 9.65 17.09 -0.16
C GLU A 127 8.60 17.17 -1.27
N ARG A 128 7.48 16.44 -1.15
CA ARG A 128 6.40 16.40 -2.14
C ARG A 128 5.22 17.29 -1.82
N ILE A 129 5.11 17.76 -0.57
CA ILE A 129 3.99 18.57 -0.09
C ILE A 129 4.31 20.04 -0.33
N GLN A 130 3.46 20.76 -1.06
CA GLN A 130 3.61 22.21 -1.29
C GLN A 130 2.65 23.07 -0.44
N ARG A 131 1.81 22.43 0.40
CA ARG A 131 0.79 23.13 1.19
C ARG A 131 1.44 23.95 2.32
N PRO A 132 1.44 25.29 2.26
CA PRO A 132 2.16 26.12 3.24
C PRO A 132 1.72 25.84 4.67
N GLY A 133 0.41 25.72 4.92
CA GLY A 133 -0.11 25.44 6.25
C GLY A 133 0.42 24.16 6.89
N LEU A 134 0.66 23.10 6.11
CA LEU A 134 1.25 21.87 6.63
C LEU A 134 2.76 22.02 6.85
N ILE A 135 3.46 22.74 5.96
CA ILE A 135 4.89 23.04 6.14
C ILE A 135 5.10 23.82 7.44
N PHE A 136 4.31 24.87 7.70
CA PHE A 136 4.32 25.60 8.97
C PHE A 136 3.98 24.71 10.16
N GLU A 137 2.92 23.89 10.06
CA GLU A 137 2.53 22.95 11.12
C GLU A 137 3.70 22.03 11.50
N ARG A 138 4.37 21.42 10.51
CA ARG A 138 5.49 20.50 10.74
C ARG A 138 6.75 21.23 11.21
N CYS A 139 7.07 22.40 10.67
CA CYS A 139 8.19 23.24 11.14
C CYS A 139 8.09 23.53 12.64
N LEU A 140 6.87 23.72 13.17
CA LEU A 140 6.67 23.96 14.61
C LEU A 140 6.61 22.69 15.46
N LYS A 141 6.06 21.59 14.93
CA LYS A 141 5.63 20.42 15.73
C LYS A 141 6.35 19.12 15.43
N ASP A 142 7.16 19.03 14.37
CA ASP A 142 7.85 17.78 14.07
C ASP A 142 8.78 17.39 15.23
N PRO A 143 8.80 16.13 15.68
CA PRO A 143 9.67 15.73 16.79
C PRO A 143 11.15 15.91 16.47
N ASP A 144 11.54 15.89 15.19
CA ASP A 144 12.93 16.02 14.78
C ASP A 144 13.34 17.49 14.57
N PRO A 145 14.26 18.04 15.38
CA PRO A 145 14.74 19.42 15.23
C PRO A 145 15.41 19.71 13.88
N VAL A 146 16.05 18.71 13.26
CA VAL A 146 16.73 18.88 11.99
C VAL A 146 15.70 19.08 10.88
N LEU A 147 14.65 18.26 10.86
CA LEU A 147 13.56 18.44 9.92
C LEU A 147 12.81 19.76 10.15
N ARG A 148 12.66 20.21 11.41
CA ARG A 148 12.07 21.53 11.69
C ARG A 148 12.88 22.67 11.07
N ALA A 149 14.21 22.62 11.17
CA ALA A 149 15.10 23.63 10.60
C ALA A 149 15.02 23.68 9.07
N GLU A 150 15.03 22.53 8.41
CA GLU A 150 14.89 22.48 6.94
C GLU A 150 13.56 23.00 6.44
N LEU A 151 12.48 22.76 7.19
CA LEU A 151 11.17 23.31 6.86
C LEU A 151 11.11 24.81 7.10
N LEU A 152 11.87 25.34 8.06
CA LEU A 152 12.01 26.78 8.27
C LEU A 152 12.77 27.43 7.11
N ASP A 153 13.90 26.85 6.71
CA ASP A 153 14.68 27.32 5.55
C ASP A 153 13.78 27.38 4.31
N ARG A 154 12.98 26.34 4.08
CA ARG A 154 12.02 26.27 2.97
C ARG A 154 10.90 27.33 3.04
N ILE A 155 10.50 27.77 4.23
CA ILE A 155 9.52 28.85 4.41
C ILE A 155 10.14 30.21 4.07
N GLU A 156 11.41 30.39 4.44
CA GLU A 156 12.14 31.64 4.24
C GLU A 156 12.66 31.81 2.80
N GLU A 157 12.80 30.70 2.05
CA GLU A 157 13.08 30.72 0.63
C GLU A 157 11.96 31.43 -0.15
N PRO A 158 12.23 32.60 -0.79
CA PRO A 158 11.22 33.26 -1.62
C PRO A 158 10.85 32.36 -2.81
N ALA A 159 9.56 32.28 -3.12
CA ALA A 159 9.08 31.57 -4.31
C ALA A 159 9.82 32.13 -5.56
N GLN A 160 10.56 31.26 -6.24
CA GLN A 160 11.18 31.57 -7.53
C GLN A 160 10.11 31.68 -8.63
#